data_AF-A0A225WT19-F1
#
_entry.id   AF-A0A225WT19-F1
#
_cell.length_a   1.000
_cell.length_b   1.000
_cell.length_c   1.000
_cell.angle_alpha   90.00
_cell.angle_beta   90.00
_cell.angle_gamma   90.00
#
_symmetry.space_group_name_H-M   'P 1'
#
loop_
_entity.id
_entity.type
_entity.pdbx_description
1 polymer ?
#
loop_
_entity_poly.entity_id
_entity_poly.type
_entity_poly.pdbx_seq_one_letter_code
_entity_poly.pdbx_strand_id
1 'polypeptide(L)'
;MPPEFPGCIVILKLLHVVTPGSTDLLEFSIDTESSPPIKQRPYRVFKAEDDVMETELQQYLSLGHIRPFTSPWASSVVMIRKPDGGRRFCLDYRQLNA
;
A
#
# COMPACT_ATOMS: atom_id res chain seq x y z
N MET A 1 -18.11 -17.42 -8.89
CA MET A 1 -17.48 -16.98 -7.62
C MET A 1 -16.69 -15.74 -7.95
N PRO A 2 -17.04 -14.54 -7.43
CA PRO A 2 -16.30 -13.34 -7.80
C PRO A 2 -14.87 -13.48 -7.29
N PRO A 3 -13.87 -12.96 -8.02
CA PRO A 3 -12.49 -13.04 -7.57
C PRO A 3 -12.41 -12.33 -6.23
N GLU A 4 -12.06 -13.09 -5.19
CA GLU A 4 -11.66 -12.55 -3.91
C GLU A 4 -10.44 -11.69 -4.19
N PHE A 5 -10.64 -10.37 -4.30
CA PHE A 5 -9.52 -9.44 -4.25
C PHE A 5 -8.83 -9.73 -2.92
N PRO A 6 -7.59 -10.25 -2.92
CA PRO A 6 -6.86 -10.40 -1.69
C PRO A 6 -6.77 -8.99 -1.14
N GLY A 7 -7.45 -8.74 -0.01
CA GLY A 7 -7.49 -7.43 0.59
C GLY A 7 -6.06 -6.93 0.66
N CYS A 8 -5.75 -5.92 -0.15
CA CYS A 8 -4.43 -5.30 -0.19
C CYS A 8 -4.21 -4.70 1.19
N ILE A 9 -3.55 -5.47 2.03
CA ILE A 9 -2.90 -4.94 3.19
C ILE A 9 -1.47 -4.91 2.76
N VAL A 10 -0.98 -3.69 2.65
CA VAL A 10 0.41 -3.42 2.32
C VAL A 10 0.78 -2.34 3.32
N ILE A 11 1.51 -2.69 4.38
CA ILE A 11 2.36 -1.69 5.00
C ILE A 11 3.45 -1.45 3.96
N LEU A 12 3.21 -0.48 3.07
CA LEU A 12 4.26 -0.04 2.16
C LEU A 12 5.35 0.56 3.03
N LYS A 13 6.54 -0.04 3.00
CA LYS A 13 7.77 0.72 3.18
C LYS A 13 7.74 1.81 2.11
N LEU A 14 7.52 3.06 2.49
CA LEU A 14 7.40 4.21 1.58
C LEU A 14 8.58 4.20 0.58
N LEU A 15 8.31 4.11 -0.72
CA LEU A 15 9.31 4.28 -1.77
C LEU A 15 9.26 5.70 -2.35
N HIS A 16 10.43 6.35 -2.33
CA HIS A 16 10.82 7.33 -3.34
C HIS A 16 12.12 6.83 -4.00
N VAL A 17 12.03 6.44 -5.28
CA VAL A 17 12.97 6.65 -6.42
C VAL A 17 14.47 6.32 -6.26
N VAL A 18 14.91 5.70 -5.18
CA VAL A 18 16.24 5.08 -5.06
C VAL A 18 16.00 3.68 -4.54
N THR A 19 16.58 2.64 -5.15
CA THR A 19 16.53 1.27 -4.61
C THR A 19 16.86 1.33 -3.12
N PRO A 20 15.88 1.18 -2.21
CA PRO A 20 16.14 1.37 -0.80
C PRO A 20 17.00 0.20 -0.34
N GLY A 21 18.08 0.49 0.37
CA GLY A 21 18.81 -0.56 1.08
C GLY A 21 17.86 -1.29 2.04
N SER A 22 18.00 -2.61 2.12
CA SER A 22 17.40 -3.39 3.21
C SER A 22 18.46 -3.63 4.28
N THR A 23 18.06 -3.57 5.55
CA THR A 23 18.92 -3.91 6.68
C THR A 23 18.11 -4.68 7.71
N ASP A 24 18.73 -5.68 8.29
CA ASP A 24 18.25 -6.54 9.37
C ASP A 24 18.76 -6.09 10.75
N LEU A 25 19.48 -4.97 10.82
CA LEU A 25 20.07 -4.45 12.06
C LEU A 25 19.01 -3.94 13.06
N LEU A 26 17.80 -3.60 12.60
CA LEU A 26 16.73 -3.06 13.44
C LEU A 26 15.34 -3.41 12.88
N GLU A 27 14.45 -3.86 13.75
CA GLU A 27 13.03 -3.99 13.47
C GLU A 27 12.25 -2.86 14.15
N PHE A 28 11.30 -2.28 13.42
CA PHE A 28 10.42 -1.23 13.93
C PHE A 28 9.06 -1.83 14.31
N SER A 29 8.62 -1.55 15.54
CA SER A 29 7.24 -1.82 15.99
C SER A 29 6.49 -0.51 16.10
N ILE A 30 5.26 -0.47 15.57
CA ILE A 30 4.36 0.67 15.70
C ILE A 30 3.32 0.30 16.76
N ASP A 31 3.33 1.01 17.88
CA ASP A 31 2.32 0.85 18.93
C ASP A 31 1.09 1.69 18.57
N THR A 32 -0.07 1.05 18.48
CA THR A 32 -1.37 1.69 18.21
C THR A 32 -2.18 1.93 19.49
N GLU A 33 -1.58 1.69 20.65
CA GLU A 33 -2.22 1.77 21.97
C GLU A 33 -3.52 0.95 22.02
N SER A 34 -4.64 1.54 22.48
CA SER A 34 -5.96 0.89 22.53
C SER A 34 -6.81 1.14 21.27
N SER A 35 -6.24 1.72 20.21
CA SER A 35 -6.98 2.04 19.00
C SER A 35 -7.49 0.77 18.31
N PRO A 36 -8.79 0.66 18.00
CA PRO A 36 -9.33 -0.52 17.34
C PRO A 36 -8.85 -0.60 15.88
N PRO A 37 -8.78 -1.80 15.29
CA PRO A 37 -8.39 -1.95 13.89
C PRO A 37 -9.29 -1.18 12.92
N ILE A 38 -8.65 -0.45 12.01
CA ILE A 38 -9.33 0.33 10.97
C ILE A 38 -9.27 -0.45 9.65
N LYS A 39 -10.44 -0.75 9.07
CA LYS A 39 -10.57 -1.40 7.76
C LYS A 39 -11.26 -0.49 6.76
N GLN A 40 -10.47 0.25 6.00
CA GLN A 40 -10.96 1.11 4.93
C GLN A 40 -11.32 0.30 3.69
N ARG A 41 -12.39 0.72 3.01
CA ARG A 41 -12.73 0.17 1.69
C ARG A 41 -11.83 0.82 0.64
N PRO A 42 -11.34 0.06 -0.37
CA PRO A 42 -10.64 0.64 -1.51
C PRO A 42 -11.51 1.67 -2.23
N TYR A 43 -10.88 2.72 -2.76
CA TYR A 43 -11.57 3.68 -3.60
C TYR A 43 -11.96 3.04 -4.95
N ARG A 44 -13.04 3.56 -5.55
CA ARG A 44 -13.39 3.17 -6.92
C ARG A 44 -12.35 3.76 -7.87
N VAL A 45 -11.70 2.89 -8.63
CA VAL A 45 -10.71 3.26 -9.65
C VAL A 45 -11.24 2.99 -11.06
N PHE A 46 -10.78 3.77 -12.04
CA PHE A 46 -11.04 3.48 -13.44
C PHE A 46 -10.10 2.39 -13.95
N LYS A 47 -10.47 1.69 -15.02
CA LYS A 47 -9.69 0.55 -15.53
C LYS A 47 -8.23 0.92 -15.85
N ALA A 48 -8.01 2.08 -16.47
CA ALA A 48 -6.66 2.55 -16.79
C ALA A 48 -5.82 2.92 -15.55
N GLU A 49 -6.44 3.20 -14.41
CA GLU A 49 -5.73 3.42 -13.14
C GLU A 49 -5.45 2.11 -12.43
N ASP A 50 -6.40 1.17 -12.49
CA ASP A 50 -6.28 -0.19 -11.98
C ASP A 50 -5.09 -0.94 -12.63
N ASP A 51 -4.94 -0.85 -13.96
CA ASP A 51 -3.83 -1.52 -14.67
C ASP A 51 -2.45 -0.98 -14.25
N VAL A 52 -2.36 0.33 -13.98
CA VAL A 52 -1.12 0.95 -13.48
C VAL A 52 -0.87 0.59 -12.02
N MET A 53 -1.92 0.53 -11.22
CA MET A 53 -1.86 0.11 -9.82
C MET A 53 -1.35 -1.33 -9.71
N GLU A 54 -1.87 -2.24 -10.54
CA GLU A 54 -1.42 -3.64 -10.59
C GLU A 54 0.04 -3.75 -11.02
N THR A 55 0.44 -3.00 -12.06
CA THR A 55 1.84 -2.99 -12.52
C THR A 55 2.81 -2.57 -11.41
N GLU A 56 2.47 -1.53 -10.65
CA GLU A 56 3.28 -1.06 -9.52
C GLU A 56 3.33 -2.10 -8.38
N LEU A 57 2.20 -2.72 -8.06
CA LEU A 57 2.13 -3.79 -7.04
C LEU A 57 3.04 -4.97 -7.40
N GLN A 58 3.00 -5.42 -8.67
CA GLN A 58 3.87 -6.50 -9.14
C GLN A 58 5.36 -6.15 -9.05
N GLN A 59 5.72 -4.89 -9.32
CA GLN A 59 7.08 -4.42 -9.12
C GLN A 59 7.48 -4.53 -7.64
N TYR A 60 6.66 -4.05 -6.71
CA TYR A 60 6.98 -4.16 -5.27
C TYR A 60 7.04 -5.60 -4.77
N LEU A 61 6.20 -6.50 -5.30
CA LEU A 61 6.25 -7.93 -5.01
C LEU A 61 7.55 -8.55 -5.53
N SER A 62 7.94 -8.26 -6.77
CA SER A 62 9.17 -8.79 -7.36
C SER A 62 10.45 -8.30 -6.65
N LEU A 63 10.41 -7.08 -6.11
CA LEU A 63 11.49 -6.50 -5.31
C LEU A 63 11.50 -7.02 -3.85
N GLY A 64 10.48 -7.77 -3.42
CA GLY A 64 10.35 -8.24 -2.04
C GLY A 64 10.06 -7.13 -1.02
N HIS A 65 9.67 -5.94 -1.47
CA HIS A 65 9.32 -4.82 -0.59
C HIS A 65 7.99 -5.05 0.13
N ILE A 66 7.10 -5.84 -0.49
CA ILE A 66 5.78 -6.17 0.04
C ILE A 66 5.53 -7.67 -0.08
N ARG A 67 4.59 -8.18 0.71
CA ARG A 67 4.14 -9.57 0.64
C ARG A 67 2.62 -9.63 0.84
N PRO A 68 1.93 -10.64 0.28
CA PRO A 68 0.53 -10.89 0.61
C PRO A 68 0.37 -11.19 2.11
N PHE A 69 -0.63 -10.59 2.75
CA PHE A 69 -1.01 -10.94 4.13
C PHE A 69 -2.48 -10.65 4.41
N THR A 70 -2.98 -11.21 5.51
CA THR A 70 -4.34 -10.98 6.02
C THR A 70 -4.24 -10.35 7.40
N SER A 71 -5.00 -9.27 7.62
CA SER A 71 -4.96 -8.45 8.83
C SER A 71 -6.32 -7.76 9.01
N PRO A 72 -6.72 -7.46 10.25
CA PRO A 72 -7.92 -6.68 10.55
C PRO A 72 -7.76 -5.19 10.15
N TRP A 73 -6.54 -4.73 9.89
CA TRP A 73 -6.23 -3.38 9.43
C TRP A 73 -6.19 -3.32 7.90
N ALA A 74 -6.75 -2.28 7.30
CA ALA A 74 -6.59 -2.00 5.88
C ALA A 74 -6.67 -0.51 5.61
N SER A 75 -5.69 0.03 4.89
CA SER A 75 -5.70 1.40 4.37
C SER A 75 -5.94 1.37 2.86
N SER A 76 -6.69 2.34 2.34
CA SER A 76 -6.97 2.42 0.91
C SER A 76 -5.77 2.97 0.12
N VAL A 77 -5.64 2.54 -1.13
CA VAL A 77 -4.65 3.07 -2.08
C VAL A 77 -5.28 4.21 -2.88
N VAL A 78 -4.49 5.25 -3.12
CA VAL A 78 -4.84 6.41 -3.93
C VAL A 78 -3.75 6.62 -4.98
N MET A 79 -4.17 6.78 -6.23
CA MET A 79 -3.28 7.15 -7.33
C MET A 79 -3.28 8.68 -7.50
N ILE A 80 -2.12 9.31 -7.35
CA ILE A 80 -1.98 10.76 -7.47
C ILE A 80 -1.23 11.10 -8.75
N ARG A 81 -1.75 12.03 -9.55
CA ARG A 81 -1.06 12.56 -10.72
C ARG A 81 0.06 13.49 -10.28
N LYS A 82 1.26 13.24 -10.77
CA LYS A 82 2.41 14.13 -10.59
C LYS A 82 2.39 15.24 -11.65
N PRO A 83 3.02 16.40 -11.39
CA PRO A 83 3.17 17.46 -12.39
C PRO A 83 3.94 17.04 -13.64
N ASP A 84 4.85 16.05 -13.52
CA ASP A 84 5.63 15.47 -14.62
C ASP A 84 4.82 14.52 -15.52
N GLY A 85 3.51 14.34 -15.26
CA GLY A 85 2.64 13.43 -15.99
C GLY A 85 2.67 11.99 -15.49
N GLY A 86 3.58 11.65 -14.57
CA GLY A 86 3.62 10.36 -13.90
C GLY A 86 2.47 10.17 -12.91
N ARG A 87 2.34 8.96 -12.39
CA ARG A 87 1.41 8.64 -11.30
C ARG A 87 2.17 8.20 -10.06
N ARG A 88 1.62 8.44 -8.87
CA ARG A 88 2.19 8.06 -7.58
C ARG A 88 1.22 7.15 -6.85
N PHE A 89 1.68 5.95 -6.52
CA PHE A 89 0.99 4.97 -5.71
C PHE A 89 1.12 5.36 -4.23
N CYS A 90 0.03 5.81 -3.61
CA CYS A 90 0.02 6.29 -2.21
C CYS A 90 -0.97 5.48 -1.36
N LEU A 91 -0.68 5.31 -0.08
CA LEU A 91 -1.65 4.83 0.91
C LEU A 91 -2.29 6.00 1.66
N ASP A 92 -3.59 5.92 1.88
CA ASP A 92 -4.34 6.88 2.67
C ASP A 92 -4.34 6.48 4.16
N TYR A 93 -3.29 6.87 4.88
CA TYR A 93 -3.17 6.65 6.33
C TYR A 93 -3.91 7.68 7.18
N ARG A 94 -4.74 8.56 6.60
CA ARG A 94 -5.35 9.66 7.37
C ARG A 94 -6.20 9.19 8.55
N GLN A 95 -6.88 8.04 8.44
CA GLN A 95 -7.63 7.48 9.57
C GLN A 95 -6.73 6.75 10.58
N LEU A 96 -5.62 6.17 10.12
CA LEU A 96 -4.67 5.49 11.01
C LEU A 96 -3.93 6.49 11.90
N ASN A 97 -3.60 7.67 11.35
CA ASN A 97 -2.83 8.71 12.01
C ASN A 97 -3.70 9.78 12.71
N ALA A 98 -5.01 9.52 12.85
CA ALA A 98 -5.96 10.46 13.42
C ALA A 98 -5.82 10.60 14.94
#